data_AF-A0A930X4V1-F1
#
_entry.id   AF-A0A930X4V1-F1
#
_cell.length_a   1.000
_cell.length_b   1.000
_cell.length_c   1.000
_cell.angle_alpha   90.00
_cell.angle_beta   90.00
_cell.angle_gamma   90.00
#
_symmetry.space_group_name_H-M   'P 1'
#
loop_
_entity.id
_entity.type
_entity.pdbx_description
1 polymer ?
#
loop_
_entity_poly.entity_id
_entity_poly.type
_entity_poly.pdbx_seq_one_letter_code
_entity_poly.pdbx_strand_id
1 'polypeptide(L)'
;MITYHGLSVSVQVGDHVRFKTGWLFWRGWQAGRVEYVPGLSPPHPQLEHKGLCWVCLRGADLQLAVLVNPDSRQLSKSVRFVQRSDDGFCQIPADFDFQPDN
;
A
#
# COMPACT_ATOMS: atom_id res chain seq x y z
N MET A 1 -1.35 15.35 1.14
CA MET A 1 -0.36 14.26 1.04
C MET A 1 -0.86 13.05 1.83
N ILE A 2 -0.60 11.82 1.37
CA ILE A 2 -0.97 10.57 2.08
C ILE A 2 0.32 9.93 2.61
N THR A 3 0.34 9.45 3.86
CA THR A 3 1.55 8.86 4.48
C THR A 3 1.29 7.48 5.07
N TYR A 4 2.37 6.75 5.34
CA TYR A 4 2.31 5.48 6.08
C TYR A 4 2.06 5.73 7.57
N HIS A 5 1.43 4.76 8.24
CA HIS A 5 1.11 4.86 9.66
C HIS A 5 2.36 5.12 10.52
N GLY A 6 2.34 6.22 11.29
CA GLY A 6 3.43 6.54 12.23
C GLY A 6 4.75 6.93 11.57
N LEU A 7 4.77 7.13 10.25
CA LEU A 7 5.95 7.54 9.51
C LEU A 7 5.68 8.86 8.78
N SER A 8 6.73 9.66 8.61
CA SER A 8 6.70 10.86 7.76
C SER A 8 6.89 10.55 6.27
N VAL A 9 6.90 9.27 5.89
CA VAL A 9 7.09 8.81 4.52
C VAL A 9 5.78 8.95 3.74
N SER A 10 5.81 9.71 2.66
CA SER A 10 4.69 9.84 1.72
C SER A 10 4.53 8.59 0.87
N VAL A 11 3.28 8.16 0.67
CA VAL A 11 2.96 7.02 -0.19
C VAL A 11 3.13 7.42 -1.64
N GLN A 12 3.89 6.63 -2.40
CA GLN A 12 4.09 6.81 -3.83
C GLN A 12 3.73 5.56 -4.63
N VAL A 13 3.34 5.77 -5.88
CA VAL A 13 3.13 4.69 -6.85
C VAL A 13 4.46 3.95 -7.05
N GLY A 14 4.42 2.62 -7.00
CA GLY A 14 5.60 1.76 -7.10
C GLY A 14 6.27 1.39 -5.77
N ASP A 15 5.90 2.03 -4.65
CA ASP A 15 6.45 1.69 -3.33
C ASP A 15 6.24 0.21 -2.99
N HIS A 16 7.29 -0.43 -2.50
CA HIS A 16 7.23 -1.77 -1.95
C HIS A 16 6.68 -1.71 -0.54
N VAL A 17 5.71 -2.58 -0.27
CA VAL A 17 5.00 -2.62 1.00
C VAL A 17 4.82 -4.04 1.50
N ARG A 18 4.60 -4.17 2.81
CA ARG A 18 4.01 -5.35 3.42
C ARG A 18 2.62 -5.02 3.91
N PHE A 19 1.65 -5.90 3.68
CA PHE A 19 0.30 -5.70 4.16
C PHE A 19 -0.30 -6.95 4.78
N LYS A 20 -1.33 -6.76 5.62
CA LYS A 20 -2.16 -7.83 6.18
C LYS A 20 -3.61 -7.62 5.76
N THR A 21 -4.23 -8.70 5.29
CA THR A 21 -5.67 -8.76 5.07
C THR A 21 -6.34 -9.38 6.30
N GLY A 22 -7.24 -8.64 6.95
CA GLY A 22 -7.90 -9.08 8.19
C GLY A 22 -8.65 -10.41 8.07
N TRP A 23 -9.14 -10.76 6.88
CA TRP A 23 -9.84 -12.02 6.64
C TRP A 23 -8.91 -13.24 6.51
N LEU A 24 -7.64 -13.04 6.13
CA LEU A 24 -6.63 -14.10 6.01
C LEU A 24 -5.55 -13.97 7.09
N PHE A 25 -5.95 -13.86 8.35
CA PHE A 25 -5.02 -13.73 9.48
C PHE A 25 -3.99 -14.87 9.57
N TRP A 26 -4.29 -16.05 9.02
CA TRP A 26 -3.34 -17.18 8.90
C TRP A 26 -2.25 -16.99 7.84
N ARG A 27 -2.44 -16.12 6.85
CA ARG A 27 -1.45 -15.89 5.78
C ARG A 27 -0.31 -14.94 6.17
N GLY A 28 -0.34 -14.37 7.38
CA GLY A 28 0.72 -13.48 7.84
C GLY A 28 0.82 -12.17 7.06
N TRP A 29 2.01 -11.57 7.03
CA TRP A 29 2.30 -10.39 6.22
C TRP A 29 2.56 -10.82 4.77
N GLN A 30 1.95 -10.13 3.82
CA GLN A 30 2.14 -10.36 2.39
C GLN A 30 2.92 -9.21 1.77
N ALA A 31 3.79 -9.52 0.81
CA ALA A 31 4.47 -8.52 0.00
C ALA A 31 3.51 -7.93 -1.04
N GLY A 32 3.69 -6.65 -1.35
CA GLY A 32 2.91 -5.98 -2.37
C GLY A 32 3.57 -4.70 -2.86
N ARG A 33 2.91 -4.06 -3.82
CA ARG A 33 3.29 -2.75 -4.35
C ARG A 33 2.12 -1.79 -4.40
N VAL A 34 2.40 -0.51 -4.25
CA VAL A 34 1.40 0.54 -4.45
C VAL A 34 1.15 0.73 -5.94
N GLU A 35 -0.09 0.52 -6.36
CA GLU A 35 -0.51 0.65 -7.76
C GLU A 35 -1.25 1.98 -8.01
N TYR A 36 -1.92 2.51 -6.99
CA TYR A 36 -2.71 3.74 -7.10
C TYR A 36 -2.59 4.60 -5.85
N VAL A 37 -2.39 5.90 -6.03
CA VAL A 37 -2.44 6.89 -4.95
C VAL A 37 -3.33 8.08 -5.33
N PRO A 38 -4.39 8.37 -4.55
CA PRO A 38 -5.26 9.53 -4.76
C PRO A 38 -4.45 10.84 -4.82
N GLY A 39 -4.70 11.63 -5.86
CA GLY A 39 -4.01 12.90 -6.12
C GLY A 39 -2.63 12.78 -6.76
N LEU A 40 -2.05 11.58 -6.90
CA LEU A 40 -0.86 11.32 -7.74
C LEU A 40 -1.21 10.57 -9.02
N SER A 41 -2.21 9.69 -8.96
CA SER A 41 -2.76 8.95 -10.10
C SER A 41 -3.95 9.70 -10.74
N PRO A 42 -4.31 9.41 -12.01
CA PRO A 42 -5.54 9.92 -12.61
C PRO A 42 -6.77 9.57 -11.76
N PRO A 43 -7.75 10.46 -11.59
CA PRO A 43 -8.89 10.22 -10.71
C PRO A 43 -9.64 8.92 -11.04
N HIS A 44 -9.87 8.09 -10.02
CA HIS A 44 -10.56 6.82 -10.16
C HIS A 44 -11.87 6.81 -9.35
N PRO A 45 -13.06 6.80 -9.99
CA PRO A 45 -14.35 6.99 -9.30
C PRO A 45 -14.68 5.97 -8.20
N GLN A 46 -14.09 4.77 -8.27
CA GLN A 46 -14.27 3.72 -7.26
C GLN A 46 -13.29 3.84 -6.09
N LEU A 47 -12.16 4.56 -6.28
CA LEU A 47 -11.13 4.76 -5.26
C LEU A 47 -11.14 6.19 -4.70
N GLU A 48 -12.05 7.03 -5.20
CA GLU A 48 -12.30 8.38 -4.71
C GLU A 48 -13.82 8.63 -4.77
N HIS A 49 -14.49 8.49 -3.62
CA HIS A 49 -15.95 8.59 -3.55
C HIS A 49 -16.39 9.34 -2.30
N LYS A 50 -17.22 10.38 -2.48
CA LYS A 50 -17.80 11.19 -1.38
C LYS A 50 -16.76 11.68 -0.36
N GLY A 51 -15.59 12.11 -0.81
CA GLY A 51 -14.49 12.59 0.04
C GLY A 51 -13.65 11.50 0.69
N LEU A 52 -14.02 10.22 0.54
CA LEU A 52 -13.19 9.08 0.92
C LEU A 52 -12.23 8.72 -0.21
N CYS A 53 -11.03 8.29 0.16
CA CYS A 53 -9.93 8.00 -0.75
C CYS A 53 -9.30 6.65 -0.38
N TRP A 54 -8.95 5.84 -1.39
CA TRP A 54 -8.30 4.55 -1.20
C TRP A 54 -6.98 4.49 -1.97
N VAL A 55 -5.97 3.91 -1.34
CA VAL A 55 -4.73 3.51 -2.01
C VAL A 55 -4.89 2.06 -2.47
N CYS A 56 -4.57 1.78 -3.74
CA CYS A 56 -4.61 0.40 -4.25
C CYS A 56 -3.24 -0.25 -4.09
N LEU A 57 -3.23 -1.46 -3.53
CA LEU A 57 -2.06 -2.31 -3.40
C LEU A 57 -2.23 -3.55 -4.28
N ARG A 58 -1.17 -3.92 -4.99
CA ARG A 58 -1.07 -5.17 -5.74
C ARG A 58 -0.19 -6.15 -4.96
N GLY A 59 -0.78 -7.24 -4.47
CA GLY A 59 -0.05 -8.43 -4.03
C GLY A 59 0.16 -9.41 -5.20
N ALA A 60 0.80 -10.56 -4.91
CA ALA A 60 1.00 -11.62 -5.91
C ALA A 60 -0.33 -12.09 -6.53
N ASP A 61 -1.29 -12.48 -5.67
CA ASP A 61 -2.54 -13.11 -6.11
C ASP A 61 -3.78 -12.23 -5.91
N LEU A 62 -3.61 -11.00 -5.41
CA LEU A 62 -4.74 -10.14 -5.03
C LEU A 62 -4.46 -8.65 -5.24
N GLN A 63 -5.53 -7.89 -5.39
CA GLN A 63 -5.53 -6.43 -5.25
C GLN A 63 -6.31 -6.04 -3.99
N LEU A 64 -5.81 -5.05 -3.28
CA LEU A 64 -6.39 -4.56 -2.04
C LEU A 64 -6.52 -3.04 -2.08
N ALA A 65 -7.75 -2.54 -1.96
CA ALA A 65 -8.01 -1.13 -1.73
C ALA A 65 -7.94 -0.85 -0.22
N VAL A 66 -7.03 0.02 0.19
CA VAL A 66 -6.83 0.41 1.59
C VAL A 66 -7.36 1.81 1.78
N LEU A 67 -8.36 1.95 2.66
CA LEU A 67 -8.94 3.25 3.00
C LEU A 67 -7.88 4.13 3.67
N VAL A 68 -7.75 5.37 3.18
CA VAL A 68 -6.97 6.41 3.81
C VAL A 68 -7.80 7.00 4.95
N ASN A 69 -7.22 7.08 6.14
CA ASN A 69 -7.88 7.78 7.24
C ASN A 69 -8.11 9.26 6.84
N PRO A 70 -9.36 9.75 6.81
CA PRO A 70 -9.66 11.08 6.30
C PRO A 70 -9.08 12.19 7.19
N ASP A 71 -8.98 11.97 8.50
CA ASP A 71 -8.52 12.96 9.47
C ASP A 71 -6.99 13.05 9.49
N SER A 72 -6.31 11.91 9.58
CA SER A 72 -4.85 11.87 9.70
C SER A 72 -4.13 11.83 8.35
N ARG A 73 -4.85 11.53 7.27
CA ARG A 73 -4.31 11.26 5.93
C ARG A 73 -3.29 10.11 5.90
N GLN A 74 -3.37 9.18 6.86
CA GLN A 74 -2.48 8.03 6.95
C GLN A 74 -3.14 6.74 6.48
N LEU A 75 -2.33 5.82 5.97
CA LEU A 75 -2.71 4.43 5.80
C LEU A 75 -2.85 3.73 7.17
N SER A 76 -3.60 2.62 7.18
CA SER A 76 -3.69 1.73 8.34
C SER A 76 -2.33 1.12 8.70
N LYS A 77 -2.13 0.83 10.00
CA LYS A 77 -0.98 0.05 10.52
C LYS A 77 -0.84 -1.35 9.90
N SER A 78 -1.89 -1.84 9.23
CA SER A 78 -1.87 -3.08 8.46
C SER A 78 -1.13 -2.97 7.13
N VAL A 79 -0.59 -1.81 6.79
CA VAL A 79 0.31 -1.58 5.65
C VAL A 79 1.60 -0.96 6.17
N ARG A 80 2.74 -1.54 5.80
CA ARG A 80 4.07 -1.08 6.17
C ARG A 80 4.86 -0.77 4.92
N PHE A 81 5.42 0.44 4.89
CA PHE A 81 6.45 0.79 3.91
C PHE A 81 7.64 -0.14 4.08
N VAL A 82 8.21 -0.57 2.96
CA VAL A 82 9.44 -1.36 2.93
C VAL A 82 10.53 -0.55 2.25
N GLN A 83 10.32 -0.20 0.97
CA GLN A 83 11.28 0.58 0.20
C GLN A 83 10.62 1.28 -0.98
N ARG A 84 11.30 2.30 -1.49
CA ARG A 84 10.97 2.93 -2.76
C ARG A 84 11.79 2.28 -3.87
N SER A 85 11.16 1.97 -4.99
CA SER A 85 11.84 1.42 -6.18
C SER A 85 11.27 2.06 -7.43
N ASP A 86 12.17 2.48 -8.32
CA ASP A 86 11.85 3.08 -9.62
C ASP A 86 11.96 2.05 -10.77
N ASP A 87 11.91 0.75 -10.45
CA ASP A 87 12.02 -0.35 -11.41
C ASP A 87 10.85 -0.47 -12.42
N GLY A 88 9.95 0.52 -12.48
CA GLY A 88 8.83 0.52 -13.43
C GLY A 88 7.85 -0.65 -13.27
N PHE A 89 7.67 -1.18 -12.05
CA PHE A 89 6.86 -2.38 -11.76
C PHE A 89 7.47 -3.70 -12.28
N CYS A 90 8.72 -3.71 -12.74
CA CYS A 90 9.37 -4.93 -13.23
C CYS A 90 9.59 -5.97 -12.13
N GLN A 91 9.76 -5.55 -10.87
CA GLN A 91 9.78 -6.47 -9.74
C GLN A 91 8.35 -6.77 -9.29
N ILE A 92 7.94 -8.01 -9.52
CA ILE A 92 6.69 -8.59 -9.02
C ILE A 92 6.99 -9.14 -7.62
N PRO A 93 6.16 -8.88 -6.60
CA PRO A 93 6.43 -9.35 -5.24
C PRO A 93 6.13 -10.86 -5.15
N ALA A 94 7.03 -11.68 -5.68
CA ALA A 94 6.99 -13.14 -5.57
C ALA A 94 8.05 -13.69 -4.60
N ASP A 95 9.22 -13.05 -4.44
CA ASP A 95 10.36 -13.64 -3.73
C ASP A 95 11.11 -12.69 -2.79
N PHE A 96 10.46 -11.65 -2.27
CA PHE A 96 11.15 -10.81 -1.27
C PHE A 96 11.12 -11.45 0.11
N ASP A 97 12.14 -12.27 0.38
CA ASP A 97 12.52 -12.72 1.71
C ASP A 97 13.12 -11.53 2.47
N PHE A 98 12.38 -10.94 3.41
CA PHE A 98 12.97 -9.96 4.34
C PHE A 98 13.02 -10.56 5.73
N GLN A 99 14.25 -10.67 6.23
CA GLN A 99 14.53 -10.80 7.65
C GLN A 99 13.81 -9.66 8.40
N PRO A 100 13.07 -9.96 9.48
CA PRO A 100 12.63 -8.92 10.38
C PRO A 100 13.88 -8.22 10.95
N ASP A 101 13.87 -6.89 10.99
CA ASP A 101 14.84 -6.17 11.80
C ASP A 101 14.74 -6.71 13.24
N ASN A 102 15.85 -7.24 13.75
CA ASN A 102 16.02 -7.68 15.13
C ASN A 102 15.73 -6.53 16.11
#